data_AF-D2U1P3-F1
#
_entry.id   AF-D2U1P3-F1
#
_cell.length_a   1.000
_cell.length_b   1.000
_cell.length_c   1.000
_cell.angle_alpha   90.00
_cell.angle_beta   90.00
_cell.angle_gamma   90.00
#
_symmetry.space_group_name_H-M   'P 1'
#
loop_
_entity.id
_entity.type
_entity.pdbx_description
1 polymer ?
#
loop_
_entity_poly.entity_id
_entity_poly.type
_entity_poly.pdbx_seq_one_letter_code
_entity_poly.pdbx_strand_id
1 'polypeptide(L)' 'MGLIWKVSQRDREIFADFNGHNHHALARKYKVSLQWIYSVVKRVKKEELARIQGSLFEDEDKQSR' A
#
# COMPACT_ATOMS: atom_id res chain seq x y z
N MET A 1 -0.57 2.82 -20.26
CA MET A 1 -1.18 1.56 -19.80
C MET A 1 -0.82 1.34 -18.33
N GLY A 2 -1.72 1.71 -17.41
CA GLY A 2 -1.47 1.55 -15.98
C GLY A 2 -1.66 0.10 -15.56
N LEU A 3 -0.57 -0.62 -15.31
CA LEU A 3 -0.64 -1.94 -14.67
C LEU A 3 -1.20 -1.73 -13.25
N ILE A 4 -2.38 -2.27 -12.99
CA ILE A 4 -2.96 -2.30 -11.64
C ILE A 4 -2.26 -3.45 -10.89
N TRP A 5 -1.23 -3.10 -10.13
CA TRP A 5 -0.54 -4.07 -9.28
C TRP A 5 -1.38 -4.31 -8.03
N LYS A 6 -2.06 -5.45 -7.95
CA LYS A 6 -2.65 -5.92 -6.69
C LYS A 6 -1.53 -6.14 -5.67
N VAL A 7 -1.75 -5.74 -4.42
CA VAL A 7 -0.83 -6.01 -3.32
C VAL A 7 -0.68 -7.52 -3.15
N SER A 8 0.52 -8.02 -3.36
CA SER A 8 0.84 -9.44 -3.17
C SER A 8 1.02 -9.77 -1.68
N GLN A 9 0.98 -11.05 -1.33
CA GLN A 9 1.33 -11.51 0.03
C GLN A 9 2.74 -11.05 0.42
N ARG A 10 3.69 -11.11 -0.53
CA ARG A 10 5.06 -10.62 -0.34
C ARG A 10 5.13 -9.14 0.03
N ASP A 11 4.32 -8.31 -0.62
CA ASP A 11 4.27 -6.86 -0.36
C ASP A 11 3.78 -6.58 1.06
N ARG A 12 2.82 -7.37 1.55
CA ARG A 12 2.35 -7.31 2.95
C ARG A 12 3.43 -7.72 3.93
N GLU A 13 4.20 -8.77 3.65
CA GLU A 13 5.33 -9.18 4.50
C GLU A 13 6.41 -8.10 4.59
N ILE A 14 6.74 -7.46 3.46
CA ILE A 14 7.69 -6.35 3.44
C ILE A 14 7.19 -5.16 4.25
N PHE A 15 5.91 -4.84 4.15
CA PHE A 15 5.29 -3.77 4.93
C PHE A 15 5.21 -4.12 6.42
N ALA A 16 4.97 -5.38 6.77
CA ALA A 16 4.97 -5.83 8.16
C ALA A 16 6.37 -5.72 8.81
N ASP A 17 7.43 -5.97 8.04
CA ASP A 17 8.82 -5.79 8.49
C ASP A 17 9.29 -4.32 8.47
N PHE A 18 8.48 -3.39 7.95
CA PHE A 18 8.86 -1.99 7.78
C PHE A 18 8.68 -1.18 9.06
N ASN A 19 9.75 -0.52 9.50
CA ASN A 19 9.77 0.28 10.75
C ASN A 19 9.78 1.80 10.51
N GLY A 20 9.54 2.25 9.28
CA GLY A 20 9.60 3.67 8.90
C GLY A 20 10.91 4.08 8.25
N HIS A 21 12.05 3.59 8.72
CA HIS A 21 13.37 4.06 8.28
C HIS A 21 14.28 2.95 7.70
N ASN A 22 13.90 1.67 7.78
CA ASN A 22 14.72 0.51 7.37
C ASN A 22 14.67 0.13 5.87
N HIS A 23 14.35 1.06 4.96
CA HIS A 23 14.18 0.78 3.53
C HIS A 23 15.38 0.05 2.90
N HIS A 24 16.61 0.46 3.22
CA HIS A 24 17.83 -0.17 2.70
C HIS A 24 18.01 -1.60 3.20
N ALA A 25 17.65 -1.88 4.46
CA ALA A 25 17.74 -3.21 5.03
C ALA A 25 16.71 -4.16 4.37
N LEU A 26 15.49 -3.67 4.14
CA LEU A 26 14.46 -4.43 3.42
C LEU A 26 14.85 -4.72 1.97
N ALA A 27 15.42 -3.74 1.26
CA ALA A 27 15.90 -3.94 -0.11
C ALA A 27 16.91 -5.10 -0.20
N ARG A 28 17.84 -5.19 0.77
CA ARG A 28 18.80 -6.30 0.86
C ARG A 28 18.14 -7.62 1.25
N LYS A 29 17.29 -7.62 2.29
CA LYS A 29 16.59 -8.82 2.79
C LYS A 29 15.73 -9.46 1.71
N TYR A 30 14.98 -8.66 0.97
CA TYR A 30 14.04 -9.11 -0.05
C TYR A 30 14.63 -9.15 -1.47
N LYS A 31 15.90 -8.80 -1.65
CA LYS A 31 16.61 -8.77 -2.95
C LYS A 31 15.86 -7.97 -4.02
N VAL A 32 15.47 -6.75 -3.67
CA VAL A 32 14.68 -5.83 -4.50
C VAL A 32 15.31 -4.44 -4.49
N SER A 33 14.92 -3.60 -5.45
CA SER A 33 15.42 -2.22 -5.49
C SER A 33 14.82 -1.38 -4.36
N LEU A 34 15.56 -0.37 -3.93
CA LEU A 34 15.10 0.60 -2.92
C LEU A 34 13.81 1.30 -3.36
N GLN A 35 13.73 1.69 -4.63
CA GLN A 35 12.54 2.29 -5.25
C GLN A 35 11.32 1.38 -5.19
N TRP A 36 11.54 0.07 -5.31
CA TRP A 36 10.46 -0.90 -5.19
C TRP A 36 9.95 -1.00 -3.75
N ILE A 37 10.82 -0.95 -2.72
CA ILE A 37 10.38 -0.87 -1.31
C ILE A 37 9.50 0.37 -1.07
N TYR A 38 9.91 1.54 -1.55
CA TYR A 38 9.07 2.76 -1.45
C TYR A 38 7.71 2.57 -2.12
N SER A 39 7.68 1.92 -3.28
CA SER A 39 6.44 1.63 -4.00
C SER A 39 5.54 0.67 -3.22
N VAL A 40 6.10 -0.37 -2.60
CA VAL A 40 5.37 -1.33 -1.76
C VAL A 40 4.76 -0.63 -0.55
N VAL A 41 5.56 0.13 0.20
CA VAL A 41 5.09 0.88 1.38
C VAL A 41 3.93 1.80 1.01
N LYS A 42 4.06 2.55 -0.09
CA LYS A 42 3.00 3.45 -0.56
C LYS A 42 1.71 2.70 -0.94
N ARG A 43 1.83 1.55 -1.59
CA ARG A 43 0.67 0.73 -2.02
C ARG A 43 -0.06 0.12 -0.83
N VAL A 44 0.68 -0.55 0.08
CA VAL A 44 0.08 -1.21 1.24
C VAL A 44 -0.56 -0.18 2.17
N LYS A 45 0.10 0.97 2.41
CA LYS A 45 -0.50 2.07 3.18
C LYS A 45 -1.79 2.61 2.57
N LYS A 46 -1.86 2.71 1.23
CA LYS A 46 -3.09 3.12 0.54
C LYS A 46 -4.21 2.08 0.70
N GLU A 47 -3.89 0.78 0.62
CA GLU A 47 -4.86 -0.29 0.82
C GLU A 47 -5.35 -0.34 2.28
N GLU A 48 -4.45 -0.21 3.26
CA GLU A 48 -4.80 -0.15 4.68
C GLU A 48 -5.69 1.06 4.99
N LEU A 49 -5.33 2.24 4.48
CA LEU A 49 -6.17 3.42 4.61
C LEU A 49 -7.54 3.21 3.96
N ALA A 50 -7.61 2.60 2.77
CA ALA A 50 -8.89 2.30 2.12
C ALA A 50 -9.73 1.28 2.90
N ARG A 51 -9.10 0.32 3.60
CA ARG A 51 -9.79 -0.63 4.49
C ARG A 51 -10.30 0.04 5.77
N ILE A 52 -9.47 0.87 6.40
CA ILE A 52 -9.81 1.55 7.67
C ILE A 52 -10.85 2.64 7.42
N GLN A 53 -10.66 3.45 6.38
CA GLN A 53 -11.56 4.52 5.99
C GLN A 53 -12.76 4.01 5.18
N GLY A 54 -13.17 2.74 5.36
CA GLY A 54 -14.22 2.09 4.59
C GLY A 54 -15.34 3.07 4.26
N SER A 55 -15.53 3.34 2.97
CA SER A 55 -16.62 4.16 2.42
C SER A 55 -17.02 5.33 3.34
N LEU A 56 -16.14 6.29 3.59
CA LEU A 56 -16.56 7.49 4.34
C LEU A 56 -17.56 8.37 3.53
N PHE A 57 -17.84 8.02 2.26
CA PHE A 57 -18.70 8.79 1.35
C PHE A 57 -19.48 7.95 0.30
N GLU A 58 -20.07 6.79 0.62
CA GLU A 58 -21.00 6.11 -0.33
C GLU A 58 -22.50 6.38 -0.07
N ASP A 59 -22.87 7.24 0.89
CA ASP A 59 -24.29 7.51 1.22
C ASP A 59 -24.80 8.95 0.98
N GLU A 60 -24.05 9.85 0.33
CA GLU A 60 -24.50 11.25 0.11
C GLU A 60 -24.51 11.72 -1.35
N ASP A 61 -25.07 10.96 -2.29
CA ASP A 61 -25.44 11.52 -3.61
C ASP A 61 -26.78 11.00 -4.16
N LYS A 62 -27.75 10.70 -3.29
CA LYS A 62 -29.13 10.35 -3.69
C LYS A 62 -30.22 11.26 -3.16
N GLN A 63 -29.91 12.51 -2.80
CA GLN A 63 -30.96 13.48 -2.48
C GLN A 63 -30.57 14.91 -2.88
N SER A 64 -30.82 15.27 -4.14
CA SER A 64 -31.54 16.50 -4.46
C SER A 64 -32.02 16.42 -5.91
N ARG A 65 -33.23 15.90 -6.09
CA ARG A 65 -34.07 16.08 -7.28
C ARG A 65 -35.19 17.03 -6.90
#